data_AF-B5IKG4-F1
#
_entry.id   AF-B5IKG4-F1
#
_cell.length_a   1.000
_cell.length_b   1.000
_cell.length_c   1.000
_cell.angle_alpha   90.00
_cell.angle_beta   90.00
_cell.angle_gamma   90.00
#
_symmetry.space_group_name_H-M   'P 1'
#
loop_
_entity.id
_entity.type
_entity.pdbx_description
1 polymer ?
#
loop_
_entity_poly.entity_id
_entity_poly.type
_entity_poly.pdbx_seq_one_letter_code
_entity_poly.pdbx_strand_id
1 'polypeptide(L)'
;MIDVDDLIDCGSVSTGTLRSSDLADALLGEIDRLGLATHAPDALIHAAQALACFSSPTVEDLPDNMAETAGETVSDMIDWLNDHAPDGWCLQTLEGDGADLLWQPVTLRAQLQAAGSPWVQSEWDKRSQNDAIDDIIERFDDCPEALQDFDISDWVNVAECYTGTLLRRWELQEQSIRALFDDYCDQLGCTSALEALDGQTIEDPDDFTAAYVNLAMTWGAQCLLREIDPDH
;
A
#
# COMPACT_ATOMS: atom_id res chain seq x y z
N MET A 1 -0.61 -12.75 16.97
CA MET A 1 -1.55 -11.84 16.31
C MET A 1 -1.43 -10.53 17.08
N ILE A 2 -0.64 -9.61 16.53
CA ILE A 2 -0.42 -8.28 17.11
C ILE A 2 -1.69 -7.48 16.85
N ASP A 3 -2.20 -6.76 17.85
CA ASP A 3 -3.42 -5.97 17.71
C ASP A 3 -3.12 -4.71 16.87
N VAL A 4 -3.97 -4.38 15.90
CA VAL A 4 -3.78 -3.23 15.00
C VAL A 4 -3.84 -1.92 15.80
N ASP A 5 -4.61 -1.89 16.89
CA ASP A 5 -4.66 -0.75 17.81
C ASP A 5 -3.32 -0.53 18.56
N ASP A 6 -2.53 -1.59 18.77
CA ASP A 6 -1.16 -1.48 19.31
C ASP A 6 -0.15 -1.03 18.22
N LEU A 7 -0.55 -1.05 16.94
CA LEU A 7 0.28 -0.56 15.83
C LEU A 7 0.14 0.94 15.56
N ILE A 8 -1.03 1.53 15.82
CA ILE A 8 -1.24 2.98 15.67
C ILE A 8 -0.37 3.77 16.67
N ASP A 9 0.03 3.15 17.78
CA ASP A 9 0.97 3.71 18.77
C ASP A 9 2.44 3.29 18.53
N CYS A 10 2.74 2.71 17.36
CA CYS A 10 4.10 2.31 16.98
C CYS A 10 5.03 3.52 16.91
N GLY A 11 6.02 3.53 17.79
CA GLY A 11 6.99 4.59 17.91
C GLY A 11 7.72 4.89 16.60
N SER A 12 8.20 6.13 16.50
CA SER A 12 9.13 6.53 15.46
C SER A 12 10.57 6.25 15.87
N VAL A 13 11.35 5.64 14.99
CA VAL A 13 12.81 5.57 15.15
C VAL A 13 13.41 6.71 14.34
N SER A 14 13.73 7.83 14.98
CA SER A 14 14.22 8.98 14.23
C SER A 14 15.67 8.81 13.82
N THR A 15 16.00 8.74 12.52
CA THR A 15 17.38 8.36 12.10
C THR A 15 18.26 9.54 11.69
N GLY A 16 17.74 10.77 11.69
CA GLY A 16 18.44 11.95 11.14
C GLY A 16 19.77 12.33 11.79
N THR A 17 20.16 11.69 12.88
CA THR A 17 21.48 11.81 13.50
C THR A 17 21.97 10.52 14.19
N LEU A 18 21.26 9.40 14.04
CA LEU A 18 21.52 8.20 14.84
C LEU A 18 22.68 7.39 14.30
N ARG A 19 23.49 6.86 15.24
CA ARG A 19 24.52 5.89 14.93
C ARG A 19 23.86 4.53 14.71
N SER A 20 24.50 3.63 13.95
CA SER A 20 24.01 2.26 13.76
C SER A 20 23.76 1.51 15.07
N SER A 21 24.46 1.88 16.16
CA SER A 21 24.20 1.38 17.52
C SER A 21 22.82 1.77 18.05
N ASP A 22 22.40 3.02 17.84
CA ASP A 22 21.13 3.54 18.36
C ASP A 22 19.96 2.97 17.54
N LEU A 23 20.16 2.81 16.23
CA LEU A 23 19.24 2.10 15.34
C LEU A 23 19.08 0.63 15.74
N ALA A 24 20.18 -0.07 16.02
CA ALA A 24 20.12 -1.47 16.47
C ALA A 24 19.38 -1.62 17.81
N ASP A 25 19.61 -0.71 18.76
CA ASP A 25 18.90 -0.70 20.05
C ASP A 25 17.39 -0.46 19.86
N ALA A 26 17.02 0.51 19.02
CA ALA A 26 15.62 0.80 18.72
C ALA A 26 14.92 -0.38 18.02
N LEU A 27 15.56 -0.99 17.02
CA LEU A 27 15.02 -2.15 16.31
C LEU A 27 14.91 -3.38 17.23
N LEU A 28 15.88 -3.61 18.13
CA LEU A 28 15.77 -4.65 19.17
C LEU A 28 14.58 -4.41 20.10
N GLY A 29 14.36 -3.15 20.49
CA GLY A 29 13.19 -2.74 21.27
C GLY A 29 11.88 -3.07 20.56
N GLU A 30 11.80 -2.82 19.25
CA GLU A 30 10.64 -3.18 18.43
C GLU A 30 10.43 -4.70 18.32
N ILE A 31 11.50 -5.47 18.11
CA ILE A 31 11.43 -6.94 18.09
C ILE A 31 10.86 -7.50 19.41
N ASP A 32 11.30 -6.94 20.55
CA ASP A 32 10.80 -7.34 21.87
C ASP A 32 9.35 -6.89 22.08
N ARG A 33 9.01 -5.64 21.71
CA ARG A 33 7.66 -5.07 21.80
C ARG A 33 6.64 -5.90 21.03
N LEU A 34 6.99 -6.35 19.82
CA LEU A 34 6.14 -7.20 18.98
C LEU A 34 6.13 -8.68 19.44
N GLY A 35 6.92 -9.04 20.45
CA GLY A 35 7.03 -10.41 20.95
C GLY A 35 7.69 -11.37 19.95
N LEU A 36 8.47 -10.84 19.02
CA LEU A 36 9.09 -11.60 17.93
C LEU A 36 10.49 -12.14 18.29
N ALA A 37 11.06 -11.72 19.42
CA ALA A 37 12.42 -12.08 19.85
C ALA A 37 12.71 -13.60 19.83
N THR A 38 11.72 -14.44 20.09
CA THR A 38 11.86 -15.92 20.09
C THR A 38 11.88 -16.55 18.70
N HIS A 39 11.51 -15.79 17.66
CA HIS A 39 11.49 -16.21 16.26
C HIS A 39 12.67 -15.63 15.47
N ALA A 40 13.35 -14.63 16.02
CA ALA A 40 14.50 -14.00 15.40
C ALA A 40 15.71 -14.96 15.35
N PRO A 41 16.48 -14.97 14.26
CA PRO A 41 17.73 -15.74 14.21
C PRO A 41 18.69 -15.31 15.33
N ASP A 42 19.20 -16.25 16.11
CA ASP A 42 20.17 -15.95 17.18
C ASP A 42 21.36 -15.12 16.67
N ALA A 43 21.86 -15.43 15.47
CA ALA A 43 22.96 -14.68 14.87
C ALA A 43 22.63 -13.19 14.66
N LEU A 44 21.39 -12.88 14.24
CA LEU A 44 20.92 -11.52 14.03
C LEU A 44 20.78 -10.78 15.35
N ILE A 45 20.14 -11.40 16.35
CA ILE A 45 19.97 -10.82 17.69
C ILE A 45 21.32 -10.56 18.35
N HIS A 46 22.26 -11.50 18.26
CA HIS A 46 23.59 -11.34 18.84
C HIS A 46 24.39 -10.23 18.15
N ALA A 47 24.31 -10.11 16.82
CA ALA A 47 24.97 -9.04 16.07
C ALA A 47 24.38 -7.66 16.43
N ALA A 48 23.06 -7.56 16.49
CA ALA A 48 22.35 -6.35 16.88
C ALA A 48 22.66 -5.93 18.32
N GLN A 49 22.67 -6.87 19.27
CA GLN A 49 23.03 -6.60 20.67
C GLN A 49 24.49 -6.15 20.79
N ALA A 50 25.40 -6.79 20.04
CA ALA A 50 26.78 -6.36 20.00
C ALA A 50 26.88 -4.91 19.51
N LEU A 51 26.17 -4.58 18.42
CA LEU A 51 26.12 -3.24 17.83
C LEU A 51 25.52 -2.19 18.79
N ALA A 52 24.40 -2.50 19.47
CA ALA A 52 23.74 -1.63 20.45
C ALA A 52 24.61 -1.36 21.69
N CYS A 53 25.41 -2.35 22.13
CA CYS A 53 26.30 -2.20 23.28
C CYS A 53 27.49 -1.24 23.02
N PHE A 54 27.79 -0.88 21.78
CA PHE A 54 28.83 0.10 21.43
C PHE A 54 28.31 1.54 21.58
N SER A 55 27.84 1.92 22.77
CA SER A 55 27.27 3.26 23.03
C SER A 55 28.33 4.39 23.09
N SER A 56 29.62 4.07 22.91
CA SER A 56 30.72 5.04 22.82
C SER A 56 31.95 4.25 22.35
N PRO A 57 32.45 4.46 21.11
CA PRO A 57 33.06 5.73 20.70
C PRO A 57 32.59 6.17 19.28
N THR A 58 33.27 7.13 18.65
CA THR A 58 33.06 7.55 17.26
C THR A 58 33.22 6.40 16.26
N VAL A 59 32.66 6.51 15.03
CA VAL A 59 32.83 5.50 13.95
C VAL A 59 34.31 5.17 13.70
N GLU A 60 35.21 6.12 14.01
CA GLU A 60 36.68 5.97 13.95
C GLU A 60 37.27 4.91 14.91
N ASP A 61 36.49 4.39 15.87
CA ASP A 61 36.95 3.43 16.87
C ASP A 61 36.32 2.03 16.75
N LEU A 62 35.41 1.85 15.78
CA LEU A 62 34.99 0.51 15.38
C LEU A 62 36.12 -0.10 14.55
N PRO A 63 36.53 -1.36 14.80
CA PRO A 63 37.44 -2.03 13.87
C PRO A 63 36.80 -2.05 12.48
N ASP A 64 37.57 -1.81 11.42
CA ASP A 64 37.06 -1.59 10.04
C ASP A 64 36.06 -2.66 9.58
N ASN A 65 36.21 -3.89 10.07
CA ASN A 65 35.30 -5.01 9.79
C ASN A 65 33.91 -4.87 10.42
N MET A 66 33.74 -4.04 11.45
CA MET A 66 32.47 -3.85 12.16
C MET A 66 31.62 -2.72 11.57
N ALA A 67 32.24 -1.67 11.01
CA ALA A 67 31.51 -0.58 10.38
C ALA A 67 30.80 -1.04 9.09
N GLU A 68 31.43 -1.92 8.31
CA GLU A 68 30.82 -2.56 7.14
C GLU A 68 29.64 -3.47 7.55
N THR A 69 29.81 -4.28 8.60
CA THR A 69 28.73 -5.15 9.11
C THR A 69 27.61 -4.42 9.83
N ALA A 70 27.83 -3.17 10.30
CA ALA A 70 26.81 -2.43 11.04
C ALA A 70 25.65 -2.03 10.13
N GLY A 71 25.95 -1.60 8.89
CA GLY A 71 24.92 -1.31 7.88
C GLY A 71 24.16 -2.57 7.48
N GLU A 72 24.88 -3.67 7.24
CA GLU A 72 24.29 -4.97 6.92
C GLU A 72 23.38 -5.48 8.05
N THR A 73 23.84 -5.41 9.30
CA THR A 73 23.04 -5.85 10.46
C THR A 73 21.75 -5.05 10.59
N VAL A 74 21.80 -3.72 10.41
CA VAL A 74 20.59 -2.88 10.46
C VAL A 74 19.65 -3.20 9.29
N SER A 75 20.18 -3.42 8.09
CA SER A 75 19.38 -3.84 6.92
C SER A 75 18.70 -5.18 7.17
N ASP A 76 19.45 -6.19 7.64
CA ASP A 76 18.94 -7.52 7.94
C ASP A 76 17.84 -7.48 9.02
N MET A 77 17.96 -6.58 10.01
CA MET A 77 16.93 -6.37 11.03
C MET A 77 15.66 -5.76 10.44
N ILE A 78 15.77 -4.77 9.55
CA ILE A 78 14.63 -4.14 8.88
C ILE A 78 13.92 -5.17 7.99
N ASP A 79 14.67 -5.91 7.18
CA ASP A 79 14.13 -6.95 6.31
C ASP A 79 13.41 -8.03 7.13
N TRP A 80 14.03 -8.49 8.21
CA TRP A 80 13.43 -9.49 9.09
C TRP A 80 12.16 -8.98 9.78
N LEU A 81 12.15 -7.72 10.24
CA LEU A 81 10.95 -7.10 10.82
C LEU A 81 9.83 -6.97 9.80
N ASN A 82 10.13 -6.61 8.55
CA ASN A 82 9.17 -6.54 7.46
C ASN A 82 8.59 -7.92 7.11
N ASP A 83 9.41 -8.97 7.09
CA ASP A 83 8.96 -10.36 6.86
C ASP A 83 8.02 -10.89 7.96
N HIS A 84 8.07 -10.28 9.15
CA HIS A 84 7.25 -10.65 10.31
C HIS A 84 6.28 -9.53 10.71
N ALA A 85 6.09 -8.54 9.83
CA ALA A 85 5.15 -7.48 10.03
C ALA A 85 3.72 -8.05 10.09
N PRO A 86 2.81 -7.40 10.84
CA PRO A 86 1.38 -7.66 10.69
C PRO A 86 0.95 -7.48 9.24
N ASP A 87 -0.05 -8.25 8.81
CA ASP A 87 -0.62 -8.16 7.47
C ASP A 87 -1.03 -6.70 7.18
N GLY A 88 -0.58 -6.18 6.03
CA GLY A 88 -0.87 -4.81 5.60
C GLY A 88 0.01 -3.73 6.23
N TRP A 89 1.05 -4.08 7.00
CA TRP A 89 1.99 -3.11 7.59
C TRP A 89 3.44 -3.36 7.15
N CYS A 90 4.24 -2.30 7.12
CA CYS A 90 5.68 -2.39 6.87
C CYS A 90 6.42 -1.25 7.59
N LEU A 91 7.71 -1.49 7.88
CA LEU A 91 8.63 -0.52 8.41
C LEU A 91 9.32 0.22 7.25
N GLN A 92 9.02 1.50 7.08
CA GLN A 92 9.55 2.33 6.00
C GLN A 92 10.25 3.59 6.51
N THR A 93 11.19 4.09 5.72
CA THR A 93 11.82 5.40 5.94
C THR A 93 10.91 6.51 5.41
N LEU A 94 10.65 7.54 6.22
CA LEU A 94 10.03 8.77 5.72
C LEU A 94 11.03 9.58 4.89
N GLU A 95 10.59 10.09 3.74
CA GLU A 95 11.37 11.07 2.97
C GLU A 95 11.51 12.39 3.76
N GLY A 96 12.74 12.75 4.15
CA GLY A 96 13.05 13.96 4.92
C GLY A 96 14.52 14.05 5.34
N ASP A 97 14.95 15.19 5.90
CA ASP A 97 16.28 15.41 6.49
C ASP A 97 16.40 14.60 7.80
N GLY A 98 16.51 13.29 7.64
CA GLY A 98 16.52 12.26 8.67
C GLY A 98 15.52 11.17 8.34
N ALA A 99 16.02 10.00 7.96
CA ALA A 99 15.22 8.88 7.45
C ALA A 99 14.49 8.14 8.59
N ASP A 100 13.56 8.80 9.28
CA ASP A 100 12.83 8.20 10.39
C ASP A 100 12.15 6.90 9.93
N LEU A 101 12.37 5.78 10.64
CA LEU A 101 11.68 4.52 10.37
C LEU A 101 10.35 4.51 11.13
N LEU A 102 9.25 4.39 10.39
CA LEU A 102 7.90 4.27 10.92
C LEU A 102 7.24 2.98 10.43
N TRP A 103 6.45 2.37 11.30
CA TRP A 103 5.43 1.42 10.87
C TRP A 103 4.34 2.18 10.11
N GLN A 104 4.11 1.81 8.86
CA GLN A 104 3.09 2.39 8.01
C GLN A 104 2.28 1.27 7.34
N PRO A 105 0.99 1.51 7.04
CA PRO A 105 0.24 0.62 6.18
C PRO A 105 0.93 0.52 4.82
N VAL A 106 1.00 -0.70 4.27
CA VAL A 106 1.55 -0.93 2.93
C VAL A 106 0.62 -0.27 1.93
N THR A 107 1.12 0.72 1.20
CA THR A 107 0.28 1.47 0.26
C THR A 107 -0.26 0.60 -0.86
N LEU A 108 -1.41 0.96 -1.43
CA LEU A 108 -1.99 0.26 -2.57
C LEU A 108 -1.00 0.17 -3.73
N ARG A 109 -0.27 1.24 -4.04
CA ARG A 109 0.79 1.21 -5.07
C ARG A 109 1.86 0.18 -4.78
N ALA A 110 2.32 0.09 -3.53
CA ALA A 110 3.35 -0.89 -3.16
C ALA A 110 2.82 -2.32 -3.30
N GLN A 111 1.57 -2.58 -2.88
CA GLN A 111 0.94 -3.90 -3.04
C GLN A 111 0.77 -4.27 -4.52
N LEU A 112 0.26 -3.34 -5.34
CA LEU A 112 0.11 -3.54 -6.78
C LEU A 112 1.47 -3.76 -7.46
N GLN A 113 2.52 -3.06 -7.03
CA GLN A 113 3.87 -3.23 -7.58
C GLN A 113 4.44 -4.61 -7.24
N ALA A 114 4.24 -5.07 -6.00
CA ALA A 114 4.61 -6.41 -5.57
C ALA A 114 3.84 -7.50 -6.33
N ALA A 115 2.56 -7.24 -6.65
CA ALA A 115 1.72 -8.12 -7.47
C ALA A 115 2.11 -8.13 -8.96
N GLY A 116 3.02 -7.25 -9.40
CA GLY A 116 3.39 -7.10 -10.81
C GLY A 116 2.28 -6.47 -11.66
N SER A 117 1.42 -5.68 -11.03
CA SER A 117 0.28 -5.01 -11.65
C SER A 117 0.71 -4.14 -12.83
N PRO A 118 0.00 -4.19 -13.97
CA PRO A 118 0.29 -3.33 -15.12
C PRO A 118 -0.02 -1.85 -14.85
N TRP A 119 -0.76 -1.55 -13.77
CA TRP A 119 -1.19 -0.18 -13.43
C TRP A 119 -0.09 0.64 -12.77
N VAL A 120 0.91 -0.01 -12.15
CA VAL A 120 2.01 0.63 -11.41
C VAL A 120 3.38 0.18 -11.91
N GLN A 121 3.65 0.38 -13.20
CA GLN A 121 4.97 0.09 -13.77
C GLN A 121 5.94 1.26 -13.55
N SER A 122 7.09 0.99 -12.93
CA SER A 122 8.20 1.94 -12.84
C SER A 122 8.99 1.95 -14.14
N GLU A 123 8.89 3.03 -14.91
CA GLU A 123 9.98 3.65 -15.70
C GLU A 123 9.40 4.72 -16.64
N TRP A 124 9.57 5.99 -16.26
CA TRP A 124 9.70 7.20 -17.08
C TRP A 124 8.74 7.51 -18.25
N ASP A 125 7.77 6.66 -18.62
CA ASP A 125 6.97 6.89 -19.84
C ASP A 125 5.51 6.40 -19.83
N LYS A 126 4.96 5.94 -18.70
CA LYS A 126 3.54 5.58 -18.64
C LYS A 126 2.93 5.95 -17.30
N ARG A 127 2.07 6.99 -17.29
CA ARG A 127 0.86 6.95 -16.46
C ARG A 127 0.16 5.62 -16.69
N SER A 128 -0.68 5.17 -15.76
CA SER A 128 -1.55 4.03 -16.08
C SER A 128 -2.22 4.31 -17.43
N GLN A 129 -2.50 3.29 -18.23
CA GLN A 129 -3.17 3.50 -19.52
C GLN A 129 -4.61 4.03 -19.34
N ASN A 130 -5.05 4.25 -18.09
CA ASN A 130 -6.40 4.54 -17.70
C ASN A 130 -6.42 5.50 -16.50
N ASP A 131 -6.55 6.81 -16.76
CA ASP A 131 -6.59 7.84 -15.71
C ASP A 131 -7.64 7.57 -14.60
N ALA A 132 -8.69 6.79 -14.87
CA ALA A 132 -9.68 6.42 -13.85
C ALA A 132 -9.12 5.40 -12.84
N ILE A 133 -8.25 4.47 -13.27
CA ILE A 133 -7.51 3.58 -12.36
C ILE A 133 -6.51 4.38 -11.52
N ASP A 134 -5.78 5.33 -12.11
CA ASP A 134 -4.87 6.19 -11.34
C ASP A 134 -5.59 6.92 -10.21
N ASP A 135 -6.81 7.43 -10.46
CA ASP A 135 -7.64 8.07 -9.44
C ASP A 135 -8.09 7.11 -8.32
N ILE A 136 -8.39 5.84 -8.65
CA ILE A 136 -8.73 4.83 -7.64
C ILE A 136 -7.48 4.54 -6.79
N ILE A 137 -6.33 4.34 -7.43
CA ILE A 137 -5.07 4.09 -6.75
C ILE A 137 -4.73 5.25 -5.82
N GLU A 138 -4.79 6.50 -6.29
CA GLU A 138 -4.51 7.69 -5.48
C GLU A 138 -5.49 7.81 -4.30
N ARG A 139 -6.77 7.49 -4.50
CA ARG A 139 -7.79 7.59 -3.44
C ARG A 139 -7.60 6.57 -2.33
N PHE A 140 -7.21 5.34 -2.69
CA PHE A 140 -7.10 4.22 -1.75
C PHE A 140 -5.65 3.88 -1.41
N ASP A 141 -4.68 4.74 -1.75
CA ASP A 141 -3.26 4.45 -1.57
C ASP A 141 -2.90 4.20 -0.11
N ASP A 142 -3.43 5.02 0.80
CA ASP A 142 -3.17 4.92 2.24
C ASP A 142 -4.12 3.95 2.97
N CYS A 143 -5.12 3.38 2.28
CA CYS A 143 -6.14 2.50 2.86
C CYS A 143 -6.61 1.47 1.81
N PRO A 144 -5.73 0.56 1.35
CA PRO A 144 -6.06 -0.44 0.34
C PRO A 144 -7.17 -1.41 0.80
N GLU A 145 -7.28 -1.67 2.10
CA GLU A 145 -8.32 -2.53 2.67
C GLU A 145 -9.74 -2.01 2.43
N ALA A 146 -9.93 -0.70 2.24
CA ALA A 146 -11.23 -0.13 1.90
C ALA A 146 -11.71 -0.53 0.50
N LEU A 147 -10.86 -1.13 -0.34
CA LEU A 147 -11.31 -1.73 -1.60
C LEU A 147 -12.27 -2.91 -1.38
N GLN A 148 -12.24 -3.58 -0.22
CA GLN A 148 -13.17 -4.68 0.12
C GLN A 148 -14.63 -4.21 0.20
N ASP A 149 -14.88 -2.93 0.45
CA ASP A 149 -16.25 -2.38 0.51
C ASP A 149 -16.99 -2.51 -0.83
N PHE A 150 -16.26 -2.64 -1.94
CA PHE A 150 -16.82 -2.75 -3.29
C PHE A 150 -17.37 -4.14 -3.63
N ASP A 151 -17.23 -5.15 -2.77
CA ASP A 151 -17.89 -6.45 -2.97
C ASP A 151 -19.38 -6.43 -2.58
N ILE A 152 -19.76 -5.49 -1.71
CA ILE A 152 -21.14 -5.36 -1.21
C ILE A 152 -21.75 -3.98 -1.50
N SER A 153 -20.94 -3.04 -1.98
CA SER A 153 -21.33 -1.66 -2.27
C SER A 153 -20.82 -1.23 -3.64
N ASP A 154 -21.13 0.00 -4.04
CA ASP A 154 -20.74 0.56 -5.33
C ASP A 154 -20.05 1.93 -5.18
N TRP A 155 -19.53 2.45 -6.29
CA TRP A 155 -18.74 3.67 -6.32
C TRP A 155 -19.52 4.89 -5.85
N VAL A 156 -20.79 5.01 -6.22
CA VAL A 156 -21.63 6.10 -5.75
C VAL A 156 -21.80 6.05 -4.23
N ASN A 157 -21.95 4.87 -3.62
CA ASN A 157 -22.11 4.78 -2.17
C ASN A 157 -20.80 4.94 -1.39
N VAL A 158 -19.69 4.42 -1.89
CA VAL A 158 -18.39 4.42 -1.18
C VAL A 158 -17.59 5.71 -1.44
N ALA A 159 -17.56 6.19 -2.68
CA ALA A 159 -16.58 7.18 -3.13
C ALA A 159 -17.22 8.50 -3.60
N GLU A 160 -18.33 8.46 -4.35
CA GLU A 160 -18.86 9.64 -5.04
C GLU A 160 -20.40 9.71 -5.03
N CYS A 161 -20.97 10.09 -3.88
CA CYS A 161 -22.41 10.04 -3.61
C CYS A 161 -23.31 11.04 -4.36
N TYR A 162 -22.75 11.89 -5.21
CA TYR A 162 -23.51 12.88 -5.96
C TYR A 162 -23.43 12.62 -7.46
N THR A 163 -24.58 12.51 -8.13
CA THR A 163 -24.70 12.34 -9.58
C THR A 163 -23.87 13.36 -10.35
N GLY A 164 -23.87 14.63 -9.91
CA GLY A 164 -23.05 15.68 -10.54
C GLY A 164 -21.55 15.43 -10.49
N THR A 165 -21.05 14.71 -9.48
CA THR A 165 -19.64 14.28 -9.41
C THR A 165 -19.34 13.22 -10.47
N LEU A 166 -20.25 12.24 -10.63
CA LEU A 166 -20.11 11.19 -11.64
C LEU A 166 -20.14 11.77 -13.06
N LEU A 167 -21.06 12.71 -13.33
CA LEU A 167 -21.13 13.41 -14.62
C LEU A 167 -19.85 14.21 -14.90
N ARG A 168 -19.33 14.91 -13.89
CA ARG A 168 -18.05 15.64 -14.04
C ARG A 168 -16.88 14.69 -14.30
N ARG A 169 -16.86 13.53 -13.63
CA ARG A 169 -15.86 12.49 -13.88
C ARG A 169 -15.95 11.98 -15.31
N TRP A 170 -17.16 11.72 -15.82
CA TRP A 170 -17.40 11.39 -17.22
C TRP A 170 -16.80 12.43 -18.17
N GLU A 171 -17.05 13.72 -17.95
CA GLU A 171 -16.50 14.79 -18.79
C GLU A 171 -14.96 14.83 -18.82
N LEU A 172 -14.30 14.44 -17.72
CA LEU A 172 -12.84 14.48 -17.59
C LEU A 172 -12.14 13.21 -18.08
N GLN A 173 -12.79 12.05 -17.95
CA GLN A 173 -12.16 10.73 -18.08
C GLN A 173 -12.99 9.77 -18.95
N GLU A 174 -13.84 10.28 -19.85
CA GLU A 174 -14.75 9.48 -20.68
C GLU A 174 -14.09 8.23 -21.30
N GLN A 175 -12.90 8.38 -21.90
CA GLN A 175 -12.21 7.27 -22.58
C GLN A 175 -11.78 6.17 -21.60
N SER A 176 -11.23 6.57 -20.46
CA SER A 176 -10.80 5.68 -19.37
C SER A 176 -11.99 4.91 -18.78
N ILE A 177 -13.10 5.61 -18.54
CA ILE A 177 -14.33 5.01 -17.99
C ILE A 177 -14.96 4.05 -19.01
N ARG A 178 -14.99 4.41 -20.30
CA ARG A 178 -15.44 3.51 -21.36
C ARG A 178 -14.60 2.23 -21.42
N ALA A 179 -13.27 2.35 -21.33
CA ALA A 179 -12.39 1.19 -21.34
C ALA A 179 -12.67 0.24 -20.15
N LEU A 180 -12.92 0.77 -18.95
CA LEU A 180 -13.30 -0.04 -17.79
C LEU A 180 -14.69 -0.67 -17.95
N PHE A 181 -15.64 0.06 -18.51
CA PHE A 181 -16.99 -0.46 -18.71
C PHE A 181 -17.03 -1.54 -19.81
N ASP A 182 -16.23 -1.39 -20.86
CA ASP A 182 -16.10 -2.40 -21.92
C ASP A 182 -15.51 -3.70 -21.33
N ASP A 183 -14.48 -3.59 -20.48
CA ASP A 183 -13.90 -4.73 -19.75
C ASP A 183 -14.92 -5.39 -18.81
N TYR A 184 -15.72 -4.59 -18.10
CA TYR A 184 -16.84 -5.06 -17.27
C TYR A 184 -17.88 -5.84 -18.11
N CYS A 185 -18.26 -5.31 -19.28
CA CYS A 185 -19.20 -5.99 -20.17
C CYS A 185 -18.65 -7.32 -20.68
N ASP A 186 -17.37 -7.34 -21.07
CA ASP A 186 -16.69 -8.53 -21.56
C ASP A 186 -16.65 -9.62 -20.46
N GLN A 187 -16.38 -9.24 -19.21
CA GLN A 187 -16.38 -10.17 -18.08
C GLN A 187 -17.76 -10.77 -17.80
N LEU A 188 -18.83 -9.97 -17.92
CA LEU A 188 -20.20 -10.47 -17.74
C LEU A 188 -20.72 -11.26 -18.95
N GLY A 189 -20.04 -11.19 -20.09
CA GLY A 189 -20.50 -11.75 -21.36
C GLY A 189 -21.68 -10.97 -21.96
N CYS A 190 -21.83 -9.71 -21.59
CA CYS A 190 -22.85 -8.81 -22.15
C CYS A 190 -22.47 -8.39 -23.57
N THR A 191 -23.47 -8.27 -24.44
CA THR A 191 -23.27 -7.88 -25.84
C THR A 191 -23.54 -6.39 -26.09
N SER A 192 -24.04 -5.68 -25.08
CA SER A 192 -24.31 -4.24 -25.15
C SER A 192 -24.33 -3.59 -23.77
N ALA A 193 -24.09 -2.28 -23.72
CA ALA A 193 -24.17 -1.51 -22.49
C ALA A 193 -25.57 -1.55 -21.83
N LEU A 194 -26.63 -1.63 -22.63
CA LEU A 194 -28.00 -1.73 -22.11
C LEU A 194 -28.25 -3.05 -21.38
N GLU A 195 -27.61 -4.12 -21.82
CA GLU A 195 -27.69 -5.43 -21.15
C GLU A 195 -26.94 -5.41 -19.82
N ALA A 196 -25.76 -4.78 -19.79
CA ALA A 196 -24.99 -4.59 -18.56
C ALA A 196 -25.67 -3.64 -17.55
N LEU A 197 -26.49 -2.71 -18.03
CA LEU A 197 -27.26 -1.77 -17.22
C LEU A 197 -28.68 -2.26 -16.88
N ASP A 198 -29.03 -3.50 -17.23
CA ASP A 198 -30.35 -4.04 -16.91
C ASP A 198 -30.56 -4.09 -15.39
N GLY A 199 -31.67 -3.53 -14.92
CA GLY A 199 -31.96 -3.35 -13.49
C GLY A 199 -31.53 -1.99 -12.88
N GLN A 200 -30.83 -1.13 -13.62
CA GLN A 200 -30.60 0.26 -13.21
C GLN A 200 -31.84 1.13 -13.47
N THR A 201 -32.13 2.06 -12.57
CA THR A 201 -33.20 3.05 -12.80
C THR A 201 -32.65 4.15 -13.70
N ILE A 202 -33.09 4.18 -14.95
CA ILE A 202 -32.65 5.17 -15.96
C ILE A 202 -33.88 5.94 -16.43
N GLU A 203 -34.04 7.19 -15.97
CA GLU A 203 -35.14 8.06 -16.37
C GLU A 203 -34.70 9.06 -17.46
N ASP A 204 -33.43 9.47 -17.43
CA ASP A 204 -32.86 10.42 -18.38
C ASP A 204 -31.39 10.09 -18.79
N PRO A 205 -30.79 10.86 -19.72
CA PRO A 205 -29.40 10.63 -20.16
C PRO A 205 -28.34 10.82 -19.07
N ASP A 206 -28.63 11.64 -18.05
CA ASP A 206 -27.72 11.87 -16.94
C ASP A 206 -27.71 10.65 -16.01
N ASP A 207 -28.87 10.04 -15.76
CA ASP A 207 -28.97 8.77 -15.04
C ASP A 207 -28.20 7.64 -15.75
N PHE A 208 -28.33 7.58 -17.08
CA PHE A 208 -27.60 6.60 -17.89
C PHE A 208 -26.09 6.77 -17.70
N THR A 209 -25.61 8.01 -17.79
CA THR A 209 -24.18 8.33 -17.63
C THR A 209 -23.70 8.03 -16.21
N ALA A 210 -24.49 8.39 -15.19
CA ALA A 210 -24.16 8.13 -13.81
C ALA A 210 -24.07 6.63 -13.49
N ALA A 211 -25.03 5.83 -13.97
CA ALA A 211 -24.99 4.37 -13.81
C ALA A 211 -23.79 3.75 -14.54
N TYR A 212 -23.45 4.27 -15.73
CA TYR A 212 -22.28 3.84 -16.50
C TYR A 212 -20.98 4.08 -15.72
N VAL A 213 -20.80 5.30 -15.18
CA VAL A 213 -19.63 5.65 -14.37
C VAL A 213 -19.57 4.80 -13.10
N ASN A 214 -20.71 4.63 -12.41
CA ASN A 214 -20.79 3.85 -11.17
C ASN A 214 -20.28 2.42 -11.39
N LEU A 215 -20.81 1.71 -12.39
CA LEU A 215 -20.41 0.33 -12.67
C LEU A 215 -18.95 0.22 -13.12
N ALA A 216 -18.50 1.13 -14.00
CA ALA A 216 -17.12 1.13 -14.47
C ALA A 216 -16.10 1.33 -13.34
N MET A 217 -16.38 2.27 -12.44
CA MET A 217 -15.49 2.56 -11.31
C MET A 217 -15.53 1.47 -10.24
N THR A 218 -16.71 0.92 -9.95
CA THR A 218 -16.85 -0.25 -9.07
C THR A 218 -16.06 -1.44 -9.61
N TRP A 219 -16.17 -1.71 -10.92
CA TRP A 219 -15.40 -2.77 -11.57
C TRP A 219 -13.89 -2.52 -11.46
N GLY A 220 -13.43 -1.30 -11.74
CA GLY A 220 -12.02 -0.92 -11.59
C GLY A 220 -11.50 -1.18 -10.17
N ALA A 221 -12.26 -0.81 -9.14
CA ALA A 221 -11.89 -1.04 -7.75
C ALA A 221 -11.80 -2.54 -7.41
N GLN A 222 -12.77 -3.34 -7.88
CA GLN A 222 -12.76 -4.80 -7.70
C GLN A 222 -11.59 -5.47 -8.43
N CYS A 223 -11.19 -4.98 -9.61
CA CYS A 223 -10.02 -5.49 -10.32
C CYS A 223 -8.75 -5.24 -9.52
N LEU A 224 -8.56 -4.04 -8.97
CA LEU A 224 -7.42 -3.73 -8.12
C LEU A 224 -7.41 -4.59 -6.85
N LEU A 225 -8.58 -4.81 -6.22
CA LEU A 225 -8.69 -5.70 -5.07
C LEU A 225 -8.22 -7.12 -5.39
N ARG A 226 -8.70 -7.72 -6.49
CA ARG A 226 -8.29 -9.07 -6.91
C ARG A 226 -6.80 -9.19 -7.26
N GLU A 227 -6.16 -8.10 -7.65
CA GLU A 227 -4.72 -8.09 -7.91
C GLU A 227 -3.90 -8.15 -6.62
N ILE A 228 -4.34 -7.47 -5.55
CA ILE A 228 -3.64 -7.43 -4.26
C ILE A 228 -4.08 -8.55 -3.30
N ASP A 229 -5.29 -9.06 -3.47
CA ASP A 229 -5.89 -10.16 -2.70
C ASP A 229 -6.60 -11.15 -3.64
N PRO A 230 -5.86 -12.06 -4.31
CA PRO A 230 -6.43 -12.98 -5.29
C PRO A 230 -7.36 -14.06 -4.73
N ASP A 231 -7.32 -14.28 -3.41
CA ASP A 231 -8.10 -15.30 -2.71
C ASP A 231 -9.43 -14.75 -2.16
N HIS A 232 -9.72 -13.47 -2.41
CA HIS A 232 -10.97 -12.79 -2.03
C HIS A 232 -12.19 -13.27 -2.82
#